data_AF-A0A0N4U0G5-F1
#
_entry.id   AF-A0A0N4U0G5-F1
#
_cell.length_a   1.000
_cell.length_b   1.000
_cell.length_c   1.000
_cell.angle_alpha   90.00
_cell.angle_beta   90.00
_cell.angle_gamma   90.00
#
_symmetry.space_group_name_H-M   'P 1'
#
loop_
_entity.id
_entity.type
_entity.pdbx_description
1 polymer ?
#
loop_
_entity_poly.entity_id
_entity_poly.type
_entity_poly.pdbx_seq_one_letter_code
_entity_poly.pdbx_strand_id
1 'polypeptide(L)'
;MYAIVSGVEFRNECFCGDFYQKSSEVSDSLCKQYLCPGNNTVFCGGYETIAIYSTGILGKPLNPIKYIEPDVSSSHDIRILFLLQLNGRNIRQFLEMKKLESKISEAGYDNVYVMDKRYATIWGGANLLSMVLEAINTTLLMNNWASWDFLINMSESDFPLLSLMELETHLSRNKDRNFLSSHGYDTARFIQKQGLEYLFLQCEDRMWRIGKRCLGNFPHPIRIDGGSDWIIINREFASFAVSNDPLVQRLREFYVNVLLPVESFFHTVFCSLK
;
A
#
# COMPACT_ATOMS: atom_id res chain seq x y z
N MET A 1 3.53 -14.78 -7.52
CA MET A 1 4.06 -15.00 -8.88
C MET A 1 4.58 -16.42 -8.93
N TYR A 2 3.91 -17.32 -9.65
CA TYR A 2 4.37 -18.72 -9.78
C TYR A 2 5.49 -18.75 -10.82
N ALA A 3 6.71 -19.06 -10.41
CA ALA A 3 7.79 -19.39 -11.33
C ALA A 3 7.67 -20.86 -11.72
N ILE A 4 7.79 -21.15 -13.02
CA ILE A 4 7.70 -22.51 -13.56
C ILE A 4 9.03 -23.24 -13.37
N VAL A 5 10.14 -22.50 -13.48
CA VAL A 5 11.49 -22.99 -13.29
C VAL A 5 12.23 -22.14 -12.26
N SER A 6 13.10 -22.79 -11.51
CA SER A 6 14.09 -22.15 -10.65
C SER A 6 15.48 -22.62 -11.03
N GLY A 7 16.49 -21.81 -10.71
CA GLY A 7 17.89 -22.14 -10.96
C GLY A 7 18.76 -21.73 -9.79
N VAL A 8 19.79 -22.51 -9.50
CA VAL A 8 20.83 -22.15 -8.53
C VAL A 8 22.21 -22.24 -9.17
N GLU A 9 23.02 -21.22 -8.95
CA GLU A 9 24.36 -21.08 -9.47
C GLU A 9 25.30 -20.60 -8.37
N PHE A 10 26.58 -20.97 -8.48
CA PHE A 10 27.66 -20.41 -7.68
C PHE A 10 27.35 -20.23 -6.19
N ARG A 11 26.81 -21.29 -5.57
CA ARG A 11 26.50 -21.42 -4.13
C ARG A 11 25.31 -20.59 -3.64
N ASN A 12 25.25 -19.31 -3.99
CA ASN A 12 24.34 -18.33 -3.37
C ASN A 12 23.39 -17.67 -4.37
N GLU A 13 23.57 -17.92 -5.67
CA GLU A 13 22.80 -17.24 -6.70
C GLU A 13 21.55 -18.06 -7.01
N CYS A 14 20.40 -17.42 -6.91
CA CYS A 14 19.10 -18.03 -7.11
C CYS A 14 18.34 -17.26 -8.17
N PHE A 15 17.75 -17.99 -9.11
CA PHE A 15 16.99 -17.48 -10.23
C PHE A 15 15.61 -18.12 -10.26
N CYS A 16 14.62 -17.38 -10.76
CA CYS A 16 13.26 -17.88 -10.96
C CYS A 16 12.68 -17.29 -12.25
N GLY A 17 11.98 -18.12 -13.02
CA GLY A 17 11.40 -17.69 -14.29
C GLY A 17 10.27 -18.60 -14.77
N ASP A 18 9.59 -18.16 -15.83
CA ASP A 18 8.55 -18.95 -16.50
C ASP A 18 9.15 -19.89 -17.57
N PHE A 19 10.34 -19.55 -18.08
CA PHE A 19 11.09 -20.32 -19.06
C PHE A 19 12.59 -20.08 -18.82
N TYR A 20 13.40 -21.01 -19.30
CA TYR A 20 14.85 -20.83 -19.39
C TYR A 20 15.24 -20.91 -20.86
N GLN A 21 16.19 -20.08 -21.27
CA GLN A 21 16.76 -20.18 -22.60
C GLN A 21 17.69 -21.39 -22.60
N LYS A 22 17.42 -22.36 -23.49
CA LYS A 22 18.19 -23.61 -23.54
C LYS A 22 19.63 -23.29 -23.97
N SER A 23 20.56 -23.29 -23.02
CA SER A 23 22.00 -23.27 -23.27
C SER A 23 22.51 -24.67 -23.59
N SER A 24 23.82 -24.80 -23.85
CA SER A 24 24.50 -26.09 -23.94
C SER A 24 24.31 -26.85 -22.62
N GLU A 25 23.67 -28.01 -22.68
CA GLU A 25 23.51 -28.90 -21.54
C GLU A 25 24.88 -29.46 -21.14
N VAL A 26 25.19 -29.36 -19.85
CA VAL A 26 26.48 -29.79 -19.28
C VAL A 26 26.27 -30.97 -18.35
N SER A 27 27.35 -31.68 -18.00
CA SER A 27 27.28 -32.77 -17.02
C SER A 27 26.78 -32.27 -15.66
N ASP A 28 25.88 -33.04 -15.04
CA ASP A 28 25.42 -32.89 -13.66
C ASP A 28 26.54 -32.65 -12.64
N SER A 29 27.72 -33.21 -12.90
CA SER A 29 28.89 -33.04 -12.04
C SER A 29 29.34 -31.58 -11.93
N LEU A 30 29.18 -30.78 -12.99
CA LEU A 30 29.52 -29.37 -13.00
C LEU A 30 28.51 -28.55 -12.18
N CYS A 31 27.24 -28.94 -12.21
CA CYS A 31 26.19 -28.31 -11.39
C CYS A 31 26.21 -28.74 -9.91
N LYS A 32 27.06 -29.70 -9.53
CA LYS A 32 27.21 -30.24 -8.17
C LYS A 32 28.58 -29.88 -7.57
N GLN A 33 29.05 -28.65 -7.78
CA GLN A 33 30.34 -28.19 -7.25
C GLN A 33 30.22 -27.49 -5.89
N TYR A 34 29.17 -26.71 -5.67
CA TYR A 34 29.03 -25.89 -4.46
C TYR A 34 27.89 -26.39 -3.56
N LEU A 35 28.14 -26.47 -2.25
CA LEU A 35 27.12 -26.80 -1.25
C LEU A 35 26.31 -25.57 -0.84
N CYS A 36 25.01 -25.75 -0.66
CA CYS A 36 24.09 -24.69 -0.27
C CYS A 36 24.41 -24.11 1.13
N PRO A 37 24.41 -22.78 1.33
CA PRO A 37 24.73 -22.16 2.63
C PRO A 37 23.85 -22.60 3.81
N GLY A 38 22.58 -22.95 3.54
CA GLY A 38 21.62 -23.37 4.56
C GLY A 38 21.53 -24.89 4.77
N ASN A 39 22.12 -25.69 3.88
CA ASN A 39 22.07 -27.15 3.98
C ASN A 39 23.25 -27.78 3.23
N ASN A 40 24.24 -28.25 3.99
CA ASN A 40 25.48 -28.82 3.46
C ASN A 40 25.29 -30.24 2.86
N THR A 41 24.07 -30.76 2.77
CA THR A 41 23.78 -32.03 2.11
C THR A 41 23.29 -31.86 0.67
N VAL A 42 23.06 -30.62 0.23
CA VAL A 42 22.50 -30.29 -1.09
C VAL A 42 23.45 -29.36 -1.84
N PHE A 43 23.53 -29.56 -3.16
CA PHE A 43 24.31 -28.71 -4.05
C PHE A 43 23.49 -27.53 -4.57
N CYS A 44 24.14 -26.36 -4.65
CA CYS A 44 23.60 -25.10 -5.16
C CYS A 44 24.42 -24.60 -6.34
N GLY A 45 24.50 -25.42 -7.39
CA GLY A 45 25.11 -25.05 -8.68
C GLY A 45 26.62 -25.19 -8.74
N GLY A 46 27.19 -24.71 -9.86
CA GLY A 46 28.61 -24.72 -10.16
C GLY A 46 29.15 -23.37 -10.62
N TYR A 47 30.41 -23.36 -11.03
CA TYR A 47 31.07 -22.19 -11.62
C TYR A 47 30.67 -22.10 -13.09
N GLU A 48 30.01 -21.00 -13.47
CA GLU A 48 29.45 -20.78 -14.82
C GLU A 48 28.49 -21.89 -15.28
N THR A 49 27.88 -22.62 -14.33
CA THR A 49 26.93 -23.69 -14.61
C THR A 49 25.79 -23.68 -13.59
N ILE A 50 24.57 -23.56 -14.10
CA ILE A 50 23.35 -23.43 -13.32
C ILE A 50 22.62 -24.79 -13.20
N ALA A 51 22.23 -25.15 -11.97
CA ALA A 51 21.34 -26.29 -11.73
C ALA A 51 19.89 -25.81 -11.85
N ILE A 52 19.17 -26.25 -12.89
CA ILE A 52 17.78 -25.83 -13.16
C ILE A 52 16.81 -26.89 -12.62
N TYR A 53 15.81 -26.45 -11.85
CA TYR A 53 14.73 -27.27 -11.33
C TYR A 53 13.40 -26.82 -11.95
N SER A 54 12.65 -27.77 -12.49
CA SER A 54 11.28 -27.53 -12.94
C SER A 54 10.31 -27.86 -11.82
N THR A 55 9.29 -27.02 -11.65
CA THR A 55 8.18 -27.28 -10.73
C THR A 55 7.24 -28.40 -11.22
N GLY A 56 7.43 -28.90 -12.46
CA GLY A 56 6.52 -29.84 -13.11
C GLY A 56 5.25 -29.20 -13.68
N ILE A 57 5.11 -27.88 -13.55
CA ILE A 57 4.01 -27.10 -14.12
C ILE A 57 4.33 -26.88 -15.61
N LEU A 58 3.61 -27.55 -16.51
CA LEU A 58 3.86 -27.51 -17.98
C LEU A 58 3.55 -26.15 -18.65
N GLY A 59 3.06 -25.19 -17.88
CA GLY A 59 2.69 -23.85 -18.29
C GLY A 59 1.90 -23.20 -17.16
N LYS A 60 1.98 -21.87 -17.00
CA LYS A 60 1.02 -21.17 -16.14
C LYS A 60 -0.37 -21.59 -16.61
N PRO A 61 -1.25 -22.12 -15.73
CA PRO A 61 -2.63 -22.30 -16.13
C PRO A 61 -3.13 -20.91 -16.52
N LEU A 62 -3.22 -20.66 -17.83
CA LEU A 62 -4.01 -19.59 -18.38
C LEU A 62 -5.45 -20.02 -18.13
N ASN A 63 -5.89 -19.91 -16.88
CA ASN A 63 -7.23 -19.41 -16.68
C ASN A 63 -7.07 -17.93 -16.98
N PRO A 64 -7.33 -17.45 -18.22
CA PRO A 64 -7.58 -16.04 -18.37
C PRO A 64 -8.63 -15.75 -17.31
N ILE A 65 -8.30 -14.83 -16.40
CA ILE A 65 -9.31 -14.29 -15.50
C ILE A 65 -10.34 -13.71 -16.45
N LYS A 66 -11.39 -14.49 -16.72
CA LYS A 66 -12.41 -14.11 -17.67
C LYS A 66 -13.18 -13.06 -16.91
N TYR A 67 -12.98 -11.81 -17.30
CA TYR A 67 -13.72 -10.71 -16.75
C TYR A 67 -15.22 -11.01 -16.97
N ILE A 68 -15.96 -11.16 -15.88
CA ILE A 68 -17.40 -11.34 -15.90
C ILE A 68 -17.95 -9.99 -15.48
N GLU A 69 -18.62 -9.30 -16.40
CA GLU A 69 -19.33 -8.07 -16.08
C GLU A 69 -20.30 -8.33 -14.92
N PRO A 70 -20.38 -7.41 -13.94
CA PRO A 70 -21.37 -7.46 -12.90
C PRO A 70 -22.78 -7.60 -13.46
N ASP A 71 -23.61 -8.37 -12.75
CA ASP A 71 -25.03 -8.39 -13.04
C ASP A 71 -25.66 -7.05 -12.63
N VAL A 72 -26.07 -6.27 -13.63
CA VAL A 72 -26.69 -4.94 -13.49
C VAL A 72 -27.94 -4.96 -12.60
N SER A 73 -28.57 -6.13 -12.43
CA SER A 73 -29.76 -6.27 -11.59
C SER A 73 -29.47 -6.27 -10.08
N SER A 74 -28.19 -6.45 -9.70
CA SER A 74 -27.77 -6.40 -8.30
C SER A 74 -27.52 -4.95 -7.86
N SER A 75 -28.53 -4.35 -7.21
CA SER A 75 -28.36 -3.07 -6.50
C SER A 75 -27.44 -3.27 -5.31
N HIS A 76 -26.25 -2.69 -5.35
CA HIS A 76 -25.28 -2.80 -4.27
C HIS A 76 -25.42 -1.61 -3.33
N ASP A 77 -25.83 -1.88 -2.09
CA ASP A 77 -25.87 -0.88 -1.01
C ASP A 77 -24.46 -0.73 -0.40
N ILE A 78 -23.55 -0.15 -1.18
CA ILE A 78 -22.21 0.30 -0.77
C ILE A 78 -22.16 1.81 -0.98
N ARG A 79 -21.61 2.53 -0.01
CA ARG A 79 -21.27 3.94 -0.13
C ARG A 79 -19.77 4.13 -0.06
N ILE A 80 -19.22 4.82 -1.05
CA ILE A 80 -17.78 5.05 -1.17
C ILE A 80 -17.48 6.51 -0.82
N LEU A 81 -16.59 6.72 0.15
CA LEU A 81 -15.98 8.00 0.45
C LEU A 81 -14.73 8.15 -0.42
N PHE A 82 -14.82 9.00 -1.44
CA PHE A 82 -13.65 9.41 -2.21
C PHE A 82 -12.93 10.57 -1.52
N LEU A 83 -11.72 10.32 -1.03
CA LEU A 83 -10.84 11.35 -0.47
C LEU A 83 -9.94 11.89 -1.58
N LEU A 84 -10.32 13.05 -2.13
CA LEU A 84 -9.56 13.73 -3.17
C LEU A 84 -8.49 14.64 -2.56
N GLN A 85 -7.23 14.23 -2.66
CA GLN A 85 -6.09 15.06 -2.32
C GLN A 85 -5.69 15.90 -3.53
N LEU A 86 -5.92 17.21 -3.46
CA LEU A 86 -5.48 18.15 -4.49
C LEU A 86 -4.23 18.87 -4.02
N ASN A 87 -3.11 18.64 -4.71
CA ASN A 87 -1.87 19.32 -4.37
C ASN A 87 -1.84 20.75 -4.93
N GLY A 88 -1.25 21.66 -4.17
CA GLY A 88 -1.13 23.06 -4.52
C GLY A 88 -1.38 23.98 -3.33
N ARG A 89 -0.72 25.13 -3.33
CA ARG A 89 -0.85 26.13 -2.25
C ARG A 89 -1.69 27.33 -2.66
N ASN A 90 -2.40 27.22 -3.77
CA ASN A 90 -3.11 28.35 -4.33
C ASN A 90 -4.42 28.57 -3.58
N ILE A 91 -4.47 29.64 -2.77
CA ILE A 91 -5.68 30.02 -2.02
C ILE A 91 -6.89 30.21 -2.95
N ARG A 92 -6.67 30.65 -4.20
CA ARG A 92 -7.74 30.79 -5.19
C ARG A 92 -8.38 29.45 -5.52
N GLN A 93 -7.60 28.39 -5.67
CA GLN A 93 -8.14 27.05 -5.94
C GLN A 93 -9.04 26.59 -4.80
N PHE A 94 -8.63 26.77 -3.55
CA PHE A 94 -9.47 26.46 -2.40
C PHE A 94 -10.78 27.26 -2.40
N LEU A 95 -10.72 28.57 -2.65
CA LEU A 95 -11.91 29.41 -2.71
C LEU A 95 -12.86 29.01 -3.85
N GLU A 96 -12.33 28.62 -5.02
CA GLU A 96 -13.16 28.10 -6.11
C GLU A 96 -13.79 26.74 -5.76
N MET A 97 -13.06 25.85 -5.07
CA MET A 97 -13.63 24.59 -4.58
C MET A 97 -14.74 24.82 -3.55
N LYS A 98 -14.60 25.80 -2.65
CA LYS A 98 -15.66 26.19 -1.71
C LYS A 98 -16.89 26.76 -2.42
N LYS A 99 -16.70 27.55 -3.48
CA LYS A 99 -17.82 28.00 -4.32
C LYS A 99 -18.51 26.83 -5.03
N LEU A 100 -17.74 25.85 -5.50
CA LEU A 100 -18.28 24.65 -6.13
C LEU A 100 -19.12 23.83 -5.14
N GLU A 101 -18.61 23.61 -3.93
CA GLU A 101 -19.34 22.98 -2.82
C GLU A 101 -20.70 23.67 -2.56
N SER A 102 -20.71 25.01 -2.44
CA SER A 102 -21.94 25.79 -2.26
C SER A 102 -22.93 25.57 -3.40
N LYS A 103 -22.47 25.61 -4.66
CA LYS A 103 -23.33 25.42 -5.84
C LYS A 103 -23.93 24.01 -5.91
N ILE A 104 -23.14 23.00 -5.53
CA ILE A 104 -23.61 21.61 -5.50
C ILE A 104 -24.68 21.45 -4.41
N SER A 105 -24.48 22.08 -3.24
CA SER A 105 -25.48 22.13 -2.17
C SER A 105 -26.76 22.86 -2.57
N GLU A 106 -26.65 24.01 -3.27
CA GLU A 106 -27.79 24.75 -3.82
C GLU A 106 -28.57 23.92 -4.86
N ALA A 107 -27.90 23.02 -5.58
CA ALA A 107 -28.52 22.08 -6.51
C ALA A 107 -29.19 20.87 -5.80
N GLY A 108 -29.14 20.81 -4.47
CA GLY A 108 -29.79 19.77 -3.66
C GLY A 108 -28.91 18.55 -3.35
N TYR A 109 -27.60 18.64 -3.58
CA TYR A 109 -26.65 17.55 -3.32
C TYR A 109 -25.73 17.91 -2.14
N ASP A 110 -25.63 17.03 -1.15
CA ASP A 110 -24.80 17.21 0.05
C ASP A 110 -23.60 16.24 0.11
N ASN A 111 -23.34 15.54 -0.99
CA ASN A 111 -22.32 14.50 -1.14
C ASN A 111 -20.95 15.01 -1.63
N VAL A 112 -20.71 16.32 -1.56
CA VAL A 112 -19.40 16.93 -1.80
C VAL A 112 -19.08 17.85 -0.62
N TYR A 113 -17.91 17.63 -0.01
CA TYR A 113 -17.44 18.43 1.10
C TYR A 113 -15.98 18.83 0.89
N VAL A 114 -15.68 20.10 1.13
CA VAL A 114 -14.31 20.64 1.07
C VAL A 114 -13.86 20.90 2.49
N MET A 115 -12.78 20.26 2.94
CA MET A 115 -12.28 20.46 4.30
C MET A 115 -11.84 21.92 4.55
N ASP A 116 -12.25 22.51 5.67
CA ASP A 116 -11.83 23.86 6.06
C ASP A 116 -10.36 23.89 6.50
N LYS A 117 -9.93 22.86 7.22
CA LYS A 117 -8.55 22.69 7.66
C LYS A 117 -7.71 22.15 6.49
N ARG A 118 -6.67 22.89 6.13
CA ARG A 118 -5.78 22.58 5.01
C ARG A 118 -4.39 22.22 5.52
N TYR A 119 -3.73 21.30 4.84
CA TYR A 119 -2.39 20.84 5.18
C TYR A 119 -1.42 21.13 4.03
N ALA A 120 -0.17 21.45 4.37
CA ALA A 120 0.90 21.55 3.39
C ALA A 120 1.48 20.15 3.11
N THR A 121 0.90 19.45 2.14
CA THR A 121 1.28 18.09 1.73
C THR A 121 2.42 18.12 0.71
N ILE A 122 3.61 18.51 1.15
CA ILE A 122 4.82 18.38 0.31
C ILE A 122 5.10 16.91 0.02
N TRP A 123 5.82 16.63 -1.07
CA TRP A 123 6.23 15.26 -1.39
C TRP A 123 7.06 14.65 -0.25
N GLY A 124 6.64 13.47 0.22
CA GLY A 124 7.22 12.78 1.38
C GLY A 124 6.89 13.38 2.75
N GLY A 125 6.12 14.47 2.82
CA GLY A 125 5.82 15.19 4.05
C GLY A 125 4.98 14.40 5.05
N ALA A 126 5.28 14.56 6.34
CA ALA A 126 4.54 13.97 7.44
C ALA A 126 3.05 14.39 7.47
N ASN A 127 2.78 15.65 7.07
CA ASN A 127 1.45 16.25 7.09
C ASN A 127 0.44 15.56 6.16
N LEU A 128 0.88 14.76 5.18
CA LEU A 128 -0.04 13.98 4.35
C LEU A 128 -0.83 12.97 5.19
N LEU A 129 -0.16 12.24 6.09
CA LEU A 129 -0.87 11.32 7.00
C LEU A 129 -1.81 12.09 7.93
N SER A 130 -1.37 13.24 8.47
CA SER A 130 -2.23 14.09 9.30
C SER A 130 -3.49 14.53 8.56
N MET A 131 -3.38 14.88 7.27
CA MET A 131 -4.54 15.21 6.44
C MET A 131 -5.49 14.02 6.28
N VAL A 132 -4.98 12.82 5.97
CA VAL A 132 -5.82 11.63 5.77
C VAL A 132 -6.56 11.28 7.05
N LEU A 133 -5.87 11.28 8.20
CA LEU A 133 -6.47 10.97 9.49
C LEU A 133 -7.49 12.02 9.93
N GLU A 134 -7.23 13.30 9.65
CA GLU A 134 -8.20 14.38 9.91
C GLU A 134 -9.45 14.21 9.05
N ALA A 135 -9.31 13.84 7.77
CA ALA A 135 -10.43 13.60 6.87
C ALA A 135 -11.32 12.44 7.35
N ILE A 136 -10.70 11.33 7.75
CA ILE A 136 -11.40 10.19 8.35
C ILE A 136 -12.16 10.66 9.60
N ASN A 137 -11.48 11.31 10.55
CA ASN A 137 -12.12 11.74 11.80
C ASN A 137 -13.27 12.74 11.55
N THR A 138 -13.09 13.68 10.62
CA THR A 138 -14.11 14.67 10.25
C THR A 138 -15.37 14.00 9.72
N THR A 139 -15.22 13.05 8.79
CA THR A 139 -16.37 12.35 8.20
C THR A 139 -17.10 11.44 9.20
N LEU A 140 -16.39 10.86 10.17
CA LEU A 140 -17.00 10.08 11.25
C LEU A 140 -17.83 10.94 12.21
N LEU A 141 -17.49 12.22 12.36
CA LEU A 141 -18.20 13.16 13.25
C LEU A 141 -19.37 13.89 12.56
N MET A 142 -19.37 13.96 11.22
CA MET A 142 -20.42 14.61 10.45
C MET A 142 -21.58 13.65 10.18
N ASN A 143 -22.77 13.95 10.70
CA ASN A 143 -23.94 13.06 10.62
C ASN A 143 -24.29 12.60 9.19
N ASN A 144 -24.20 13.48 8.19
CA ASN A 144 -24.48 13.18 6.78
C ASN A 144 -23.37 12.39 6.08
N TRP A 145 -22.16 12.35 6.66
CA TRP A 145 -21.02 11.62 6.12
C TRP A 145 -20.65 10.39 6.94
N ALA A 146 -21.32 10.10 8.05
CA ALA A 146 -20.91 9.04 8.95
C ALA A 146 -21.11 7.62 8.39
N SER A 147 -21.72 7.46 7.21
CA SER A 147 -22.35 6.20 6.79
C SER A 147 -21.70 5.53 5.57
N TRP A 148 -20.53 5.98 5.12
CA TRP A 148 -19.78 5.30 4.05
C TRP A 148 -19.28 3.91 4.51
N ASP A 149 -19.02 3.01 3.57
CA ASP A 149 -18.50 1.66 3.83
C ASP A 149 -16.99 1.58 3.55
N PHE A 150 -16.54 2.28 2.52
CA PHE A 150 -15.14 2.30 2.07
C PHE A 150 -14.62 3.72 1.89
N LEU A 151 -13.36 3.95 2.25
CA LEU A 151 -12.57 5.11 1.86
C LEU A 151 -11.63 4.71 0.73
N ILE A 152 -11.58 5.54 -0.31
CA ILE A 152 -10.60 5.46 -1.41
C ILE A 152 -9.93 6.82 -1.53
N ASN A 153 -8.61 6.88 -1.37
CA ASN A 153 -7.87 8.12 -1.65
C ASN A 153 -7.46 8.20 -3.13
N MET A 154 -7.53 9.41 -3.68
CA MET A 154 -7.15 9.72 -5.06
C MET A 154 -6.54 11.14 -5.14
N SER A 155 -5.69 11.39 -6.13
CA SER A 155 -5.19 12.73 -6.49
C SER A 155 -5.86 13.30 -7.74
N GLU A 156 -5.47 14.51 -8.10
CA GLU A 156 -5.80 15.13 -9.39
C GLU A 156 -5.31 14.36 -10.62
N SER A 157 -4.34 13.43 -10.45
CA SER A 157 -3.74 12.67 -11.54
C SER A 157 -4.30 11.25 -11.71
N ASP A 158 -5.20 10.84 -10.81
CA ASP A 158 -5.83 9.52 -10.88
C ASP A 158 -7.01 9.50 -11.85
N PHE A 159 -7.24 8.33 -12.46
CA PHE A 159 -8.37 8.12 -13.37
C PHE A 159 -8.94 6.70 -13.22
N PRO A 160 -10.27 6.54 -13.10
CA PRO A 160 -10.87 5.23 -12.95
C PRO A 160 -10.74 4.40 -14.23
N LEU A 161 -10.30 3.15 -14.09
CA LEU A 161 -10.24 2.16 -15.18
C LEU A 161 -11.47 1.25 -15.23
N LEU A 162 -12.17 1.11 -14.10
CA LEU A 162 -13.42 0.38 -13.97
C LEU A 162 -14.59 1.36 -13.91
N SER A 163 -15.74 0.93 -14.38
CA SER A 163 -16.99 1.63 -14.12
C SER A 163 -17.34 1.60 -12.62
N LEU A 164 -18.17 2.54 -12.19
CA LEU A 164 -18.61 2.61 -10.79
C LEU A 164 -19.35 1.34 -10.37
N MET A 165 -20.17 0.76 -11.25
CA MET A 165 -20.91 -0.48 -10.98
C MET A 165 -19.98 -1.68 -10.74
N GLU A 166 -18.88 -1.76 -11.50
CA GLU A 166 -17.87 -2.80 -11.32
C GLU A 166 -17.14 -2.66 -9.99
N LEU A 167 -16.76 -1.42 -9.64
CA LEU A 167 -16.15 -1.10 -8.36
C LEU A 167 -17.07 -1.46 -7.20
N GLU A 168 -18.33 -1.01 -7.23
CA GLU A 168 -19.33 -1.28 -6.19
C GLU A 168 -19.61 -2.79 -6.04
N THR A 169 -19.68 -3.52 -7.15
CA THR A 169 -19.82 -4.98 -7.14
C THR A 169 -18.63 -5.66 -6.48
N HIS A 170 -17.41 -5.16 -6.73
CA HIS A 170 -16.22 -5.75 -6.15
C HIS A 170 -16.12 -5.49 -4.64
N LEU A 171 -16.43 -4.26 -4.22
CA LEU A 171 -16.41 -3.85 -2.82
C LEU A 171 -17.55 -4.49 -2.01
N SER A 172 -18.76 -4.60 -2.58
CA SER A 172 -19.90 -5.25 -1.93
C SER A 172 -19.63 -6.71 -1.56
N ARG A 173 -18.91 -7.44 -2.42
CA ARG A 173 -18.51 -8.84 -2.18
C ARG A 173 -17.38 -8.97 -1.14
N ASN A 174 -16.74 -7.87 -0.76
CA ASN A 174 -15.55 -7.87 0.08
C ASN A 174 -15.61 -6.80 1.19
N LYS A 175 -16.81 -6.52 1.74
CA LYS A 175 -17.02 -5.48 2.78
C LYS A 175 -16.06 -5.59 3.97
N ASP A 176 -15.71 -6.81 4.37
CA ASP A 176 -14.85 -7.07 5.53
C ASP A 176 -13.34 -7.07 5.20
N ARG A 177 -12.96 -6.64 3.99
CA ARG A 177 -11.55 -6.59 3.55
C ARG A 177 -11.02 -5.18 3.43
N ASN A 178 -9.70 -5.07 3.56
CA ASN A 178 -8.93 -3.87 3.25
C ASN A 178 -7.96 -4.20 2.11
N PHE A 179 -7.74 -3.26 1.20
CA PHE A 179 -6.91 -3.44 0.02
C PHE A 179 -5.70 -2.50 0.14
N LEU A 180 -4.61 -3.07 0.66
CA LEU A 180 -3.32 -2.42 0.83
C LEU A 180 -2.29 -3.20 0.01
N SER A 181 -1.53 -2.50 -0.84
CA SER A 181 -0.47 -3.13 -1.64
C SER A 181 0.87 -2.98 -0.91
N SER A 182 1.42 -4.09 -0.40
CA SER A 182 2.70 -4.13 0.32
C SER A 182 3.91 -4.24 -0.62
N HIS A 183 5.10 -3.92 -0.12
CA HIS A 183 6.38 -3.91 -0.82
C HIS A 183 6.88 -5.31 -1.26
N GLY A 184 6.26 -6.39 -0.80
CA GLY A 184 6.67 -7.77 -1.06
C GLY A 184 7.44 -8.40 0.11
N TYR A 185 8.50 -9.16 -0.18
CA TYR A 185 9.12 -10.07 0.79
C TYR A 185 10.25 -9.46 1.64
N ASP A 186 10.96 -8.45 1.14
CA ASP A 186 12.18 -7.93 1.79
C ASP A 186 11.91 -6.69 2.65
N THR A 187 11.37 -6.93 3.85
CA THR A 187 10.99 -5.86 4.79
C THR A 187 12.19 -5.10 5.32
N ALA A 188 13.35 -5.75 5.49
CA ALA A 188 14.57 -5.07 5.94
C ALA A 188 15.03 -4.02 4.93
N ARG A 189 15.02 -4.37 3.64
CA ARG A 189 15.34 -3.43 2.56
C ARG A 189 14.29 -2.34 2.41
N PHE A 190 13.00 -2.65 2.62
CA PHE A 190 11.95 -1.64 2.65
C PHE A 190 12.21 -0.59 3.74
N ILE A 191 12.44 -1.03 4.99
CA ILE A 191 12.73 -0.14 6.13
C ILE A 191 13.93 0.77 5.84
N GLN A 192 15.00 0.21 5.27
CA GLN A 192 16.19 0.96 4.91
C GLN A 192 15.91 1.99 3.81
N LYS A 193 15.24 1.59 2.73
CA LYS A 193 14.95 2.47 1.58
C LYS A 193 13.99 3.60 1.92
N GLN A 194 13.00 3.34 2.77
CA GLN A 194 12.04 4.33 3.25
C GLN A 194 12.64 5.25 4.33
N GLY A 195 13.84 4.94 4.82
CA GLY A 195 14.49 5.74 5.84
C GLY A 195 13.80 5.69 7.19
N LEU A 196 13.05 4.63 7.50
CA LEU A 196 12.36 4.45 8.79
C LEU A 196 13.32 4.38 9.99
N GLU A 197 14.61 4.09 9.73
CA GLU A 197 15.69 4.17 10.72
C GLU A 197 16.09 5.61 11.08
N TYR A 198 15.59 6.62 10.38
CA TYR A 198 15.88 8.03 10.62
C TYR A 198 14.68 8.77 11.23
N LEU A 199 14.99 9.92 11.81
CA LEU A 199 14.01 10.91 12.25
C LEU A 199 13.96 12.02 11.20
N PHE A 200 12.74 12.37 10.80
CA PHE A 200 12.48 13.49 9.91
C PHE A 200 11.63 14.55 10.61
N LEU A 201 11.91 15.82 10.29
CA LEU A 201 11.10 16.96 10.72
C LEU A 201 10.58 17.67 9.48
N GLN A 202 9.26 17.80 9.34
CA GLN A 202 8.68 18.69 8.35
C GLN A 202 8.77 20.12 8.85
N CYS A 203 9.50 20.97 8.14
CA CYS A 203 9.55 22.41 8.39
C CYS A 203 9.68 23.14 7.07
N GLU A 204 8.99 24.28 6.94
CA GLU A 204 8.84 25.00 5.67
C GLU A 204 8.28 24.06 4.58
N ASP A 205 8.98 23.97 3.45
CA ASP A 205 8.59 23.19 2.28
C ASP A 205 9.48 21.95 2.13
N ARG A 206 10.02 21.45 3.25
CA ARG A 206 11.01 20.38 3.23
C ARG A 206 10.87 19.39 4.39
N MET A 207 11.23 18.14 4.11
CA MET A 207 11.52 17.12 5.12
C MET A 207 13.01 17.13 5.45
N TRP A 208 13.34 17.49 6.69
CA TRP A 208 14.71 17.52 7.20
C TRP A 208 15.04 16.21 7.90
N ARG A 209 16.06 15.49 7.43
CA ARG A 209 16.60 14.34 8.16
C ARG A 209 17.45 14.85 9.33
N ILE A 210 16.93 14.73 10.55
CA ILE A 210 17.57 15.30 11.75
C ILE A 210 18.53 14.34 12.46
N GLY A 211 18.43 13.04 12.19
CA GLY A 211 19.34 12.06 12.78
C GLY A 211 18.86 10.62 12.61
N LYS A 212 19.63 9.67 13.13
CA LYS A 212 19.23 8.26 13.21
C LYS A 212 18.35 8.05 14.45
N ARG A 213 17.27 7.29 14.32
CA ARG A 213 16.38 6.94 15.43
C ARG A 213 17.11 5.99 16.38
N CYS A 214 17.04 6.26 17.69
CA CYS A 214 17.56 5.35 18.71
C CYS A 214 16.75 4.04 18.70
N LEU A 215 17.41 2.90 18.89
CA LEU A 215 16.77 1.57 18.86
C LEU A 215 15.56 1.46 19.81
N GLY A 216 15.62 2.11 20.99
CA GLY A 216 14.52 2.13 21.95
C GLY A 216 13.26 2.89 21.50
N ASN A 217 13.36 3.74 20.47
CA ASN A 217 12.24 4.50 19.92
C ASN A 217 11.60 3.81 18.71
N PHE A 218 12.13 2.66 18.28
CA PHE A 218 11.50 1.86 17.24
C PHE A 218 10.43 0.97 17.88
N PRO A 219 9.19 0.95 17.38
CA PRO A 219 8.10 0.22 18.00
C PRO A 219 8.38 -1.29 17.99
N HIS A 220 8.65 -1.85 19.17
CA HIS A 220 8.80 -3.29 19.39
C HIS A 220 7.69 -3.77 20.33
N PRO A 221 7.08 -4.96 20.10
CA PRO A 221 7.36 -5.94 19.05
C PRO A 221 6.43 -5.80 17.82
N ILE A 222 6.28 -4.60 17.25
CA ILE A 222 5.37 -4.37 16.12
C ILE A 222 6.04 -4.80 14.81
N ARG A 223 5.31 -5.54 13.96
CA ARG A 223 5.73 -5.79 12.58
C ARG A 223 5.47 -4.54 11.74
N ILE A 224 6.55 -3.96 11.22
CA ILE A 224 6.45 -2.92 10.20
C ILE A 224 6.16 -3.56 8.85
N ASP A 225 5.21 -2.98 8.14
CA ASP A 225 4.95 -3.24 6.73
C ASP A 225 4.65 -1.92 6.02
N GLY A 226 4.65 -1.94 4.71
CA GLY A 226 4.31 -0.79 3.88
C GLY A 226 4.40 -1.11 2.39
N GLY A 227 4.09 -0.13 1.55
CA GLY A 227 4.06 -0.20 0.10
C GLY A 227 3.36 1.02 -0.47
N SER A 228 2.28 0.83 -1.24
CA SER A 228 1.53 1.92 -1.86
C SER A 228 0.80 2.78 -0.84
N ASP A 229 0.87 4.11 -0.99
CA ASP A 229 0.06 5.09 -0.26
C ASP A 229 -1.34 5.29 -0.84
N TRP A 230 -1.63 4.71 -2.01
CA TRP A 230 -3.00 4.51 -2.52
C TRP A 230 -3.66 3.32 -1.83
N ILE A 231 -4.74 3.59 -1.09
CA ILE A 231 -5.40 2.67 -0.18
C ILE A 231 -6.90 2.61 -0.44
N ILE A 232 -7.46 1.42 -0.28
CA ILE A 232 -8.90 1.22 -0.14
C ILE A 232 -9.14 0.52 1.19
N ILE A 233 -9.75 1.23 2.14
CA ILE A 233 -9.95 0.73 3.50
C ILE A 233 -11.41 0.80 3.89
N ASN A 234 -11.87 -0.20 4.63
CA ASN A 234 -13.23 -0.21 5.13
C ASN A 234 -13.39 0.75 6.33
N ARG A 235 -14.63 1.14 6.61
CA ARG A 235 -14.94 2.11 7.67
C ARG A 235 -14.52 1.65 9.05
N GLU A 236 -14.65 0.37 9.35
CA GLU A 236 -14.24 -0.18 10.65
C GLU A 236 -12.73 0.02 10.88
N PHE A 237 -11.90 -0.36 9.89
CA PHE A 237 -10.46 -0.19 9.96
C PHE A 237 -10.04 1.28 10.01
N ALA A 238 -10.66 2.13 9.19
CA ALA A 238 -10.41 3.57 9.21
C ALA A 238 -10.78 4.19 10.57
N SER A 239 -11.91 3.79 11.16
CA SER A 239 -12.34 4.22 12.49
C SER A 239 -11.35 3.78 13.56
N PHE A 240 -10.86 2.54 13.49
CA PHE A 240 -9.82 2.04 14.38
C PHE A 240 -8.53 2.87 14.27
N ALA A 241 -8.09 3.20 13.04
CA ALA A 241 -6.87 3.95 12.79
C ALA A 241 -6.86 5.37 13.41
N VAL A 242 -8.04 6.00 13.58
CA VAL A 242 -8.19 7.31 14.24
C VAL A 242 -8.65 7.21 15.70
N SER A 243 -8.92 6.00 16.21
CA SER A 243 -9.44 5.78 17.55
C SER A 243 -8.43 6.15 18.66
N ASN A 244 -8.90 6.11 19.90
CA ASN A 244 -8.08 6.28 21.10
C ASN A 244 -7.42 4.99 21.59
N ASP A 245 -7.40 3.93 20.78
CA ASP A 245 -6.68 2.71 21.16
C ASP A 245 -5.18 3.03 21.37
N PRO A 246 -4.55 2.55 22.46
CA PRO A 246 -3.15 2.86 22.78
C PRO A 246 -2.15 2.49 21.68
N LEU A 247 -2.43 1.44 20.91
CA LEU A 247 -1.57 1.01 19.80
C LEU A 247 -1.54 2.06 18.70
N VAL A 248 -2.72 2.46 18.20
CA VAL A 248 -2.81 3.44 17.10
C VAL A 248 -2.40 4.84 17.56
N GLN A 249 -2.62 5.20 18.82
CA GLN A 249 -2.10 6.45 19.38
C GLN A 249 -0.57 6.50 19.31
N ARG A 250 0.11 5.45 19.80
CA ARG A 250 1.58 5.37 19.73
C ARG A 250 2.11 5.29 18.30
N LEU A 251 1.40 4.60 17.41
CA LEU A 251 1.77 4.59 15.99
C LEU A 251 1.62 5.99 15.39
N ARG A 252 0.52 6.72 15.65
CA ARG A 252 0.38 8.10 15.18
C ARG A 252 1.51 8.99 15.67
N GLU A 253 1.90 8.89 16.95
CA GLU A 253 3.05 9.61 17.51
C GLU A 253 4.38 9.24 16.81
N PHE A 254 4.61 7.96 16.54
CA PHE A 254 5.79 7.49 15.82
C PHE A 254 5.85 8.04 14.40
N TYR A 255 4.72 8.06 13.68
CA TYR A 255 4.66 8.46 12.28
C TYR A 255 4.74 9.99 12.05
N VAL A 256 4.67 10.83 13.10
CA VAL A 256 4.87 12.29 12.98
C VAL A 256 6.27 12.63 12.42
N ASN A 257 7.27 11.79 12.69
CA ASN A 257 8.66 12.02 12.28
C ASN A 257 9.18 10.96 11.30
N VAL A 258 8.28 10.40 10.50
CA VAL A 258 8.55 9.43 9.44
C VAL A 258 8.41 10.11 8.07
N LEU A 259 9.32 9.80 7.15
CA LEU A 259 9.22 10.17 5.73
C LEU A 259 8.20 9.25 5.04
N LEU A 260 7.40 9.79 4.12
CA LEU A 260 6.39 9.03 3.36
C LEU A 260 5.47 8.20 4.30
N PRO A 261 4.85 8.82 5.31
CA PRO A 261 4.20 8.08 6.38
C PRO A 261 2.99 7.23 5.92
N VAL A 262 2.26 7.66 4.89
CA VAL A 262 1.08 6.93 4.38
C VAL A 262 1.47 5.61 3.72
N GLU A 263 2.68 5.52 3.15
CA GLU A 263 3.20 4.28 2.54
C GLU A 263 3.38 3.14 3.55
N SER A 264 3.36 3.40 4.86
CA SER A 264 3.57 2.33 5.86
C SER A 264 2.65 2.39 7.08
N PHE A 265 2.03 3.53 7.39
CA PHE A 265 1.15 3.66 8.55
C PHE A 265 0.00 2.66 8.52
N PHE A 266 -0.82 2.67 7.46
CA PHE A 266 -2.00 1.81 7.39
C PHE A 266 -1.64 0.33 7.33
N HIS A 267 -0.58 -0.04 6.61
CA HIS A 267 -0.08 -1.43 6.56
C HIS A 267 0.41 -1.89 7.93
N THR A 268 1.15 -1.05 8.64
CA THR A 268 1.66 -1.36 9.98
C THR A 268 0.52 -1.48 10.99
N VAL A 269 -0.47 -0.58 10.96
CA VAL A 269 -1.66 -0.68 11.82
C VAL A 269 -2.41 -1.99 11.51
N PHE A 270 -2.62 -2.31 10.23
CA PHE A 270 -3.29 -3.54 9.82
C PHE A 270 -2.56 -4.80 10.26
N CYS A 271 -1.24 -4.88 10.08
CA CYS A 271 -0.41 -6.01 10.55
C CYS A 271 -0.38 -6.16 12.08
N SER A 272 -0.77 -5.11 12.81
CA SER A 272 -0.82 -5.12 14.28
C SER A 272 -2.17 -5.59 14.83
N LEU A 273 -3.20 -5.69 13.97
CA LEU A 273 -4.47 -6.31 14.31
C LEU A 273 -4.27 -7.84 14.37
N LYS A 274 -4.63 -8.44 15.51
CA LYS A 274 -4.62 -9.90 15.71
C LYS A 274 -6.00 -10.48 15.50
#